data_AF-A0A9E5R1I0-F1
#
_entry.id   AF-A0A9E5R1I0-F1
#
_cell.length_a   1.000
_cell.length_b   1.000
_cell.length_c   1.000
_cell.angle_alpha   90.00
_cell.angle_beta   90.00
_cell.angle_gamma   90.00
#
_symmetry.space_group_name_H-M   'P 1'
#
loop_
_entity.id
_entity.type
_entity.pdbx_description
1 polymer ?
#
loop_
_entity_poly.entity_id
_entity_poly.type
_entity_poly.pdbx_seq_one_letter_code
_entity_poly.pdbx_strand_id
1 'polypeptide(L)'
;MHLLAILLTLFWIVAAALRSWRLARFYQIEEYMADRYVRWLLARRERWFPRQPAIVMLAGVVVAFALQFGGVEYASLHGVLWAVVAMIIAQPEPVKEVKRQFRRTQRALRIVGAACLLDALVIAGLSAQLTANMAANTPQELSTVSIAGFIGFLFAPLALPLGNLLLTPLEAQLRERFRRQARARLQAAAPFVIGITGSYGKTSTKHYLAHILGGKHKVYPTPKSYNTEMGVCLAINTDLDPSYGYAYFIAEMGAYVPGEIARIAKLTQPRMSIVTAVGPMHLERFKTIENIVKAKYEIVEGVPPDGTTFFNGDNPYVRQMAPGATRNTASWSRKKGCPKRVTWPKTCSNRWQACALRSTTARAKRGCPSRPPWWACIT
;
A
#
# COMPACT_ATOMS: atom_id res chain seq x y z
N MET A 1 15.29 -46.99 0.34
CA MET A 1 14.87 -46.06 1.41
C MET A 1 15.09 -44.60 1.02
N HIS A 2 16.24 -44.22 0.41
CA HIS A 2 16.48 -42.84 -0.07
C HIS A 2 15.34 -42.21 -0.90
N LEU A 3 14.73 -42.96 -1.82
CA LEU A 3 13.59 -42.45 -2.60
C LEU A 3 12.42 -42.01 -1.70
N LEU A 4 12.16 -42.73 -0.61
CA LEU A 4 11.14 -42.36 0.38
C LEU A 4 11.56 -41.11 1.17
N ALA A 5 12.85 -40.96 1.49
CA ALA A 5 13.38 -39.75 2.15
C ALA A 5 13.25 -38.50 1.25
N ILE A 6 13.49 -38.64 -0.06
CA ILE A 6 13.28 -37.57 -1.06
C ILE A 6 11.79 -37.23 -1.17
N LEU A 7 10.91 -38.22 -1.33
CA LEU A 7 9.46 -38.02 -1.42
C LEU A 7 8.90 -37.37 -0.15
N LEU A 8 9.37 -37.77 1.02
CA LEU A 8 9.02 -37.19 2.32
C LEU A 8 9.52 -35.75 2.45
N THR A 9 10.74 -35.44 1.98
CA THR A 9 11.25 -34.06 1.92
C THR A 9 10.38 -33.20 1.02
N LEU A 10 10.05 -33.66 -0.19
CA LEU A 10 9.15 -32.97 -1.12
C LEU A 10 7.75 -32.76 -0.51
N PHE A 11 7.22 -33.76 0.20
CA PHE A 11 5.96 -33.63 0.93
C PHE A 11 6.01 -32.47 1.94
N TRP A 12 7.06 -32.39 2.75
CA TRP A 12 7.22 -31.32 3.75
C TRP A 12 7.33 -29.94 3.11
N ILE A 13 8.01 -29.82 1.96
CA ILE A 13 8.08 -28.59 1.17
C ILE A 13 6.68 -28.17 0.71
N VAL A 14 5.86 -29.10 0.20
CA VAL A 14 4.47 -28.83 -0.20
C VAL A 14 3.60 -28.45 1.00
N ALA A 15 3.74 -29.13 2.15
CA ALA A 15 3.00 -28.81 3.37
C ALA A 15 3.34 -27.42 3.91
N ALA A 16 4.62 -27.04 3.90
CA ALA A 16 5.09 -25.70 4.28
C ALA A 16 4.56 -24.63 3.31
N ALA A 17 4.68 -24.85 1.98
CA ALA A 17 4.14 -23.95 0.97
C ALA A 17 2.62 -23.73 1.11
N LEU A 18 1.85 -24.79 1.39
CA LEU A 18 0.41 -24.69 1.68
C LEU A 18 0.14 -23.89 2.97
N ARG A 19 0.96 -24.06 4.00
CA ARG A 19 0.87 -23.28 5.25
C ARG A 19 1.16 -21.79 5.00
N SER A 20 2.25 -21.48 4.30
CA SER A 20 2.64 -20.14 3.88
C SER A 20 1.56 -19.48 3.01
N TRP A 21 0.98 -20.18 2.04
CA TRP A 21 -0.17 -19.70 1.26
C TRP A 21 -1.40 -19.38 2.13
N ARG A 22 -1.77 -20.27 3.06
CA ARG A 22 -2.91 -20.08 3.98
C ARG A 22 -2.71 -18.89 4.93
N LEU A 23 -1.47 -18.56 5.29
CA LEU A 23 -1.13 -17.45 6.19
C LEU A 23 -0.84 -16.13 5.45
N ALA A 24 -0.48 -16.18 4.16
CA ALA A 24 -0.26 -15.01 3.32
C ALA A 24 -1.45 -14.03 3.30
N ARG A 25 -2.67 -14.53 3.49
CA ARG A 25 -3.87 -13.69 3.65
C ARG A 25 -3.84 -12.80 4.89
N PHE A 26 -3.32 -13.31 6.01
CA PHE A 26 -3.17 -12.52 7.24
C PHE A 26 -2.02 -11.54 7.09
N TYR A 27 -0.92 -11.95 6.46
CA TYR A 27 0.17 -11.03 6.14
C TYR A 27 -0.28 -9.88 5.21
N GLN A 28 -1.16 -10.17 4.25
CA GLN A 28 -1.80 -9.17 3.39
C GLN A 28 -2.79 -8.25 4.14
N ILE A 29 -3.54 -8.78 5.13
CA ILE A 29 -4.44 -7.98 5.99
C ILE A 29 -3.62 -7.01 6.84
N GLU A 30 -2.47 -7.45 7.38
CA GLU A 30 -1.52 -6.64 8.16
C GLU A 30 -0.63 -5.72 7.28
N GLU A 31 -1.12 -5.30 6.11
CA GLU A 31 -0.44 -4.37 5.17
C GLU A 31 0.95 -4.83 4.69
N TYR A 32 1.30 -6.12 4.84
CA TYR A 32 2.66 -6.68 4.68
C TYR A 32 3.70 -6.06 5.65
N MET A 33 3.27 -5.67 6.85
CA MET A 33 4.12 -5.18 7.93
C MET A 33 4.58 -6.36 8.79
N ALA A 34 5.88 -6.66 8.78
CA ALA A 34 6.43 -7.83 9.47
C ALA A 34 6.20 -7.79 10.99
N ASP A 35 6.35 -6.63 11.62
CA ASP A 35 6.16 -6.43 13.05
C ASP A 35 4.70 -6.66 13.48
N ARG A 36 3.72 -6.17 12.70
CA ARG A 36 2.30 -6.40 12.95
C ARG A 36 1.92 -7.86 12.77
N TYR A 37 2.40 -8.47 11.69
CA TYR A 37 2.13 -9.87 11.40
C TYR A 37 2.74 -10.82 12.44
N VAL A 38 3.97 -10.59 12.88
CA VAL A 38 4.60 -11.40 13.94
C VAL A 38 3.87 -11.20 15.28
N ARG A 39 3.48 -9.97 15.65
CA ARG A 39 2.64 -9.76 16.84
C ARG A 39 1.27 -10.46 16.71
N TRP A 40 0.62 -10.40 15.56
CA TRP A 40 -0.64 -11.11 15.29
C TRP A 40 -0.46 -12.63 15.39
N LEU A 41 0.63 -13.17 14.84
CA LEU A 41 0.97 -14.59 14.81
C LEU A 41 1.24 -15.13 16.22
N LEU A 42 1.98 -14.38 17.05
CA LEU A 42 2.32 -14.75 18.42
C LEU A 42 1.19 -14.47 19.43
N ALA A 43 0.26 -13.56 19.12
CA ALA A 43 -0.85 -13.21 20.02
C ALA A 43 -1.78 -14.38 20.39
N ARG A 44 -1.77 -15.49 19.63
CA ARG A 44 -2.45 -16.73 20.02
C ARG A 44 -1.67 -17.97 19.61
N ARG A 45 -1.58 -18.96 20.50
CA ARG A 45 -0.77 -20.17 20.32
C ARG A 45 -1.17 -20.98 19.08
N GLU A 46 -2.46 -21.12 18.80
CA GLU A 46 -2.98 -21.88 17.68
C GLU A 46 -2.65 -21.30 16.29
N ARG A 47 -2.23 -20.03 16.19
CA ARG A 47 -1.83 -19.43 14.90
C ARG A 47 -0.44 -19.89 14.45
N TRP A 48 0.48 -20.07 15.40
CA TRP A 48 1.88 -20.39 15.13
C TRP A 48 2.27 -21.82 15.49
N PHE A 49 1.65 -22.42 16.51
CA PHE A 49 1.89 -23.79 16.94
C PHE A 49 0.73 -24.71 16.51
N PRO A 50 0.92 -25.54 15.46
CA PRO A 50 -0.13 -26.40 14.93
C PRO A 50 -0.31 -27.62 15.85
N ARG A 51 -1.37 -27.64 16.65
CA ARG A 51 -1.49 -28.59 17.78
C ARG A 51 -1.70 -30.01 17.31
N GLN A 52 -2.62 -30.21 16.37
CA GLN A 52 -2.91 -31.52 15.79
C GLN A 52 -1.64 -32.09 15.13
N PRO A 53 -0.95 -31.35 14.24
CA PRO A 53 0.35 -31.78 13.72
C PRO A 53 1.41 -32.16 14.74
N ALA A 54 1.58 -31.38 15.80
CA ALA A 54 2.60 -31.66 16.82
C ALA A 54 2.33 -32.96 17.60
N ILE A 55 1.05 -33.25 17.91
CA ILE A 55 0.65 -34.49 18.59
C ILE A 55 0.90 -35.71 17.69
N VAL A 56 0.51 -35.62 16.41
CA VAL A 56 0.69 -36.73 15.45
C VAL A 56 2.17 -36.96 15.13
N MET A 57 2.98 -35.89 15.04
CA MET A 57 4.45 -35.99 14.96
C MET A 57 5.03 -36.71 16.18
N LEU A 58 4.68 -36.27 17.40
CA LEU A 58 5.18 -36.91 18.64
C LEU A 58 4.80 -38.39 18.73
N ALA A 59 3.55 -38.74 18.41
CA ALA A 59 3.11 -40.13 18.34
C ALA A 59 3.89 -40.93 17.28
N GLY A 60 4.14 -40.34 16.11
CA GLY A 60 4.99 -40.93 15.07
C GLY A 60 6.41 -41.24 15.54
N VAL A 61 7.05 -40.31 16.28
CA VAL A 61 8.40 -40.53 16.86
C VAL A 61 8.36 -41.69 17.86
N VAL A 62 7.39 -41.70 18.78
CA VAL A 62 7.28 -42.74 19.81
C VAL A 62 7.02 -44.12 19.20
N VAL A 63 6.14 -44.22 18.21
CA VAL A 63 5.87 -45.49 17.51
C VAL A 63 7.10 -45.92 16.72
N ALA A 64 7.74 -45.05 15.95
CA ALA A 64 8.96 -45.38 15.21
C ALA A 64 10.08 -45.87 16.15
N PHE A 65 10.28 -45.21 17.30
CA PHE A 65 11.24 -45.63 18.31
C PHE A 65 10.90 -47.00 18.93
N ALA A 66 9.63 -47.24 19.28
CA ALA A 66 9.21 -48.53 19.83
C ALA A 66 9.41 -49.70 18.84
N LEU A 67 9.15 -49.46 17.55
CA LEU A 67 9.36 -50.46 16.50
C LEU A 67 10.85 -50.83 16.33
N GLN A 68 11.80 -49.95 16.65
CA GLN A 68 13.23 -50.29 16.54
C GLN A 68 13.67 -51.45 17.46
N PHE A 69 12.94 -51.74 18.53
CA PHE A 69 13.21 -52.85 19.45
C PHE A 69 12.47 -54.14 19.09
N GLY A 70 11.61 -54.14 18.06
CA GLY A 70 10.68 -55.24 17.76
C GLY A 70 11.17 -56.33 16.80
N GLY A 71 12.37 -56.21 16.21
CA GLY A 71 13.01 -57.28 15.43
C GLY A 71 12.45 -57.61 14.02
N VAL A 72 11.44 -56.90 13.51
CA VAL A 72 10.89 -57.09 12.16
C VAL A 72 11.60 -56.19 11.13
N GLU A 73 11.55 -56.51 9.83
CA GLU A 73 12.05 -55.62 8.76
C GLU A 73 11.19 -54.35 8.59
N TYR A 74 11.37 -53.39 9.50
CA TYR A 74 10.49 -52.22 9.65
C TYR A 74 10.69 -51.07 8.64
N ALA A 75 11.57 -51.22 7.66
CA ALA A 75 11.99 -50.13 6.76
C ALA A 75 10.81 -49.52 5.98
N SER A 76 9.97 -50.36 5.38
CA SER A 76 8.75 -49.94 4.65
C SER A 76 7.69 -49.35 5.58
N LEU A 77 7.46 -49.97 6.74
CA LEU A 77 6.49 -49.53 7.74
C LEU A 77 6.82 -48.15 8.33
N HIS A 78 8.10 -47.85 8.57
CA HIS A 78 8.52 -46.50 9.00
C HIS A 78 8.21 -45.43 7.95
N GLY A 79 8.47 -45.72 6.67
CA GLY A 79 8.17 -44.79 5.57
C GLY A 79 6.68 -44.53 5.41
N VAL A 80 5.86 -45.59 5.47
CA VAL A 80 4.39 -45.46 5.38
C VAL A 80 3.83 -44.74 6.60
N LEU A 81 4.28 -45.07 7.83
CA LEU A 81 3.88 -44.37 9.05
C LEU A 81 4.17 -42.87 8.94
N TRP A 82 5.39 -42.50 8.56
CA TRP A 82 5.79 -41.09 8.44
C TRP A 82 5.04 -40.36 7.31
N ALA A 83 4.76 -41.02 6.19
CA ALA A 83 3.94 -40.45 5.12
C ALA A 83 2.48 -40.21 5.56
N VAL A 84 1.87 -41.15 6.30
CA VAL A 84 0.51 -41.00 6.85
C VAL A 84 0.46 -39.90 7.91
N VAL A 85 1.42 -39.87 8.83
CA VAL A 85 1.60 -38.80 9.82
C VAL A 85 1.70 -37.44 9.12
N ALA A 86 2.56 -37.32 8.10
CA ALA A 86 2.74 -36.08 7.35
C ALA A 86 1.45 -35.68 6.58
N MET A 87 0.72 -36.63 6.00
CA MET A 87 -0.57 -36.37 5.33
C MET A 87 -1.64 -35.84 6.30
N ILE A 88 -1.71 -36.36 7.52
CA ILE A 88 -2.58 -35.84 8.58
C ILE A 88 -2.11 -34.44 9.00
N ILE A 89 -0.79 -34.21 9.06
CA ILE A 89 -0.19 -32.91 9.41
C ILE A 89 -0.53 -31.79 8.41
N ALA A 90 -0.66 -32.11 7.11
CA ALA A 90 -0.98 -31.12 6.08
C ALA A 90 -2.46 -30.64 6.08
N GLN A 91 -3.33 -31.33 6.83
CA GLN A 91 -4.74 -30.95 6.95
C GLN A 91 -4.88 -29.51 7.52
N PRO A 92 -5.75 -28.67 6.95
CA PRO A 92 -5.93 -27.31 7.44
C PRO A 92 -6.60 -27.30 8.81
N GLU A 93 -5.97 -26.69 9.81
CA GLU A 93 -6.72 -26.26 10.99
C GLU A 93 -7.85 -25.30 10.54
N PRO A 94 -9.10 -25.48 11.01
CA PRO A 94 -10.24 -24.68 10.59
C PRO A 94 -10.13 -23.26 11.15
N VAL A 95 -9.56 -22.35 10.37
CA VAL A 95 -9.39 -20.95 10.77
C VAL A 95 -10.75 -20.25 10.81
N LYS A 96 -11.37 -20.21 11.99
CA LYS A 96 -12.68 -19.57 12.24
C LYS A 96 -12.66 -18.04 12.10
N GLU A 97 -11.49 -17.42 11.98
CA GLU A 97 -11.31 -15.97 11.82
C GLU A 97 -11.23 -15.54 10.35
N VAL A 98 -12.34 -15.59 9.62
CA VAL A 98 -12.41 -15.14 8.21
C VAL A 98 -13.29 -13.91 8.06
N LYS A 99 -12.67 -12.74 7.90
CA LYS A 99 -13.37 -11.48 7.54
C LYS A 99 -13.09 -11.01 6.09
N ARG A 100 -12.01 -11.46 5.45
CA ARG A 100 -11.64 -11.11 4.05
C ARG A 100 -10.91 -12.27 3.36
N GLN A 101 -11.14 -12.43 2.06
CA GLN A 101 -10.43 -13.39 1.20
C GLN A 101 -9.08 -12.85 0.72
N PHE A 102 -8.15 -13.75 0.37
CA PHE A 102 -6.84 -13.41 -0.21
C PHE A 102 -6.98 -12.84 -1.62
N ARG A 103 -6.45 -11.64 -1.86
CA ARG A 103 -6.37 -11.03 -3.20
C ARG A 103 -5.05 -11.35 -3.87
N ARG A 104 -5.12 -12.10 -4.98
CA ARG A 104 -3.98 -12.49 -5.82
C ARG A 104 -3.38 -11.32 -6.62
N THR A 105 -2.77 -10.36 -5.92
CA THR A 105 -2.00 -9.27 -6.57
C THR A 105 -0.61 -9.77 -6.94
N GLN A 106 0.03 -9.17 -7.96
CA GLN A 106 1.40 -9.54 -8.36
C GLN A 106 2.40 -9.45 -7.19
N ARG A 107 2.31 -8.42 -6.34
CA ARG A 107 3.14 -8.29 -5.13
C ARG A 107 2.89 -9.44 -4.14
N ALA A 108 1.63 -9.80 -3.91
CA ALA A 108 1.29 -10.92 -3.03
C ALA A 108 1.85 -12.24 -3.56
N LEU A 109 1.72 -12.50 -4.87
CA LEU A 109 2.25 -13.70 -5.51
C LEU A 109 3.78 -13.75 -5.47
N ARG A 110 4.49 -12.62 -5.65
CA ARG A 110 5.95 -12.56 -5.45
C ARG A 110 6.36 -12.90 -4.01
N ILE A 111 5.70 -12.31 -3.01
CA ILE A 111 5.98 -12.58 -1.59
C ILE A 111 5.75 -14.04 -1.25
N VAL A 112 4.65 -14.64 -1.71
CA VAL A 112 4.38 -16.07 -1.46
C VAL A 112 5.35 -16.96 -2.22
N GLY A 113 5.70 -16.65 -3.47
CA GLY A 113 6.73 -17.38 -4.23
C GLY A 113 8.09 -17.38 -3.52
N ALA A 114 8.51 -16.21 -3.01
CA ALA A 114 9.74 -16.10 -2.22
C ALA A 114 9.66 -16.86 -0.89
N ALA A 115 8.51 -16.84 -0.21
CA ALA A 115 8.29 -17.63 1.01
C ALA A 115 8.37 -19.14 0.74
N CYS A 116 7.66 -19.64 -0.27
CA CYS A 116 7.71 -21.06 -0.64
C CYS A 116 9.11 -21.51 -1.10
N LEU A 117 9.88 -20.64 -1.76
CA LEU A 117 11.27 -20.91 -2.12
C LEU A 117 12.18 -20.98 -0.87
N LEU A 118 11.99 -20.08 0.10
CA LEU A 118 12.68 -20.14 1.39
C LEU A 118 12.32 -21.41 2.17
N ASP A 119 11.02 -21.76 2.25
CA ASP A 119 10.54 -23.00 2.86
C ASP A 119 11.21 -24.22 2.21
N ALA A 120 11.27 -24.25 0.88
CA ALA A 120 11.93 -25.32 0.12
C ALA A 120 13.43 -25.44 0.41
N LEU A 121 14.16 -24.33 0.38
CA LEU A 121 15.60 -24.30 0.64
C LEU A 121 15.95 -24.67 2.08
N VAL A 122 15.17 -24.18 3.05
CA VAL A 122 15.37 -24.50 4.48
C VAL A 122 15.08 -25.98 4.75
N ILE A 123 13.98 -26.52 4.24
CA ILE A 123 13.64 -27.94 4.46
C ILE A 123 14.63 -28.86 3.76
N ALA A 124 14.94 -28.63 2.48
CA ALA A 124 15.89 -29.45 1.74
C ALA A 124 17.31 -29.37 2.34
N GLY A 125 17.76 -28.16 2.69
CA GLY A 125 19.07 -27.93 3.30
C GLY A 125 19.19 -28.55 4.69
N LEU A 126 18.16 -28.42 5.55
CA LEU A 126 18.16 -29.02 6.88
C LEU A 126 18.11 -30.55 6.81
N SER A 127 17.25 -31.12 5.94
CA SER A 127 17.21 -32.57 5.70
C SER A 127 18.58 -33.09 5.26
N ALA A 128 19.19 -32.47 4.24
CA ALA A 128 20.49 -32.90 3.71
C ALA A 128 21.62 -32.74 4.74
N GLN A 129 21.66 -31.64 5.49
CA GLN A 129 22.69 -31.39 6.50
C GLN A 129 22.62 -32.39 7.66
N LEU A 130 21.41 -32.77 8.09
CA LEU A 130 21.22 -33.73 9.17
C LEU A 130 21.43 -35.19 8.73
N THR A 131 21.22 -35.53 7.45
CA THR A 131 21.48 -36.88 6.93
C THR A 131 22.88 -37.08 6.35
N ALA A 132 23.68 -36.01 6.15
CA ALA A 132 24.98 -36.06 5.47
C ALA A 132 25.98 -37.11 6.02
N ASN A 133 25.96 -37.36 7.33
CA ASN A 133 26.85 -38.32 8.00
C ASN A 133 26.16 -39.65 8.34
N MET A 134 24.93 -39.87 7.89
CA MET A 134 24.15 -41.06 8.19
C MET A 134 24.41 -42.17 7.16
N ALA A 135 24.42 -43.42 7.62
CA ALA A 135 24.48 -44.54 6.71
C ALA A 135 23.25 -44.56 5.77
N ALA A 136 23.55 -44.71 4.48
CA ALA A 136 22.59 -44.76 3.40
C ALA A 136 21.47 -45.78 3.64
N ASN A 137 20.23 -45.40 3.32
CA ASN A 137 19.04 -46.25 3.40
C ASN A 137 18.60 -46.73 4.80
N THR A 138 19.04 -46.09 5.89
CA THR A 138 18.64 -46.48 7.26
C THR A 138 17.22 -45.98 7.65
N PRO A 139 16.50 -46.66 8.55
CA PRO A 139 15.23 -46.15 9.11
C PRO A 139 15.40 -44.82 9.89
N GLN A 140 16.62 -44.57 10.37
CA GLN A 140 17.01 -43.34 11.05
C GLN A 140 16.97 -42.14 10.08
N GLU A 141 17.36 -42.33 8.81
CA GLU A 141 17.30 -41.30 7.75
C GLU A 141 15.88 -40.72 7.61
N LEU A 142 14.86 -41.59 7.52
CA LEU A 142 13.46 -41.16 7.40
C LEU A 142 12.97 -40.39 8.63
N SER A 143 13.38 -40.81 9.81
CA SER A 143 13.00 -40.16 11.07
C SER A 143 13.66 -38.78 11.18
N THR A 144 14.93 -38.66 10.79
CA THR A 144 15.66 -37.38 10.71
C THR A 144 15.02 -36.42 9.70
N VAL A 145 14.65 -36.89 8.50
CA VAL A 145 13.94 -36.10 7.49
C VAL A 145 12.55 -35.67 7.97
N SER A 146 11.82 -36.54 8.66
CA SER A 146 10.54 -36.18 9.31
C SER A 146 10.68 -35.04 10.30
N ILE A 147 11.69 -35.11 11.18
CA ILE A 147 11.98 -34.06 12.17
C ILE A 147 12.40 -32.76 11.48
N ALA A 148 13.32 -32.82 10.52
CA ALA A 148 13.79 -31.67 9.73
C ALA A 148 12.62 -30.97 9.01
N GLY A 149 11.79 -31.73 8.32
CA GLY A 149 10.61 -31.25 7.62
C GLY A 149 9.57 -30.62 8.54
N PHE A 150 9.34 -31.19 9.72
CA PHE A 150 8.44 -30.61 10.71
C PHE A 150 8.98 -29.33 11.35
N ILE A 151 10.30 -29.24 11.59
CA ILE A 151 10.95 -27.98 12.03
C ILE A 151 10.73 -26.89 10.97
N GLY A 152 11.00 -27.18 9.70
CA GLY A 152 10.72 -26.26 8.60
C GLY A 152 9.24 -25.86 8.51
N PHE A 153 8.34 -26.84 8.59
CA PHE A 153 6.89 -26.60 8.62
C PHE A 153 6.45 -25.74 9.81
N LEU A 154 7.07 -25.90 10.99
CA LEU A 154 6.79 -25.09 12.18
C LEU A 154 7.15 -23.61 11.94
N PHE A 155 8.29 -23.34 11.31
CA PHE A 155 8.81 -22.00 11.05
C PHE A 155 8.34 -21.35 9.74
N ALA A 156 7.71 -22.10 8.82
CA ALA A 156 7.15 -21.60 7.56
C ALA A 156 6.33 -20.28 7.65
N PRO A 157 5.53 -20.01 8.72
CA PRO A 157 4.88 -18.71 8.91
C PRO A 157 5.83 -17.49 8.82
N LEU A 158 7.11 -17.65 9.17
CA LEU A 158 8.14 -16.61 9.14
C LEU A 158 8.79 -16.43 7.76
N ALA A 159 8.64 -17.39 6.84
CA ALA A 159 9.12 -17.26 5.47
C ALA A 159 8.40 -16.12 4.70
N LEU A 160 7.18 -15.75 5.11
CA LEU A 160 6.43 -14.62 4.55
C LEU A 160 7.09 -13.25 4.81
N PRO A 161 7.39 -12.84 6.08
CA PRO A 161 8.12 -11.61 6.34
C PRO A 161 9.57 -11.66 5.82
N LEU A 162 10.26 -12.80 5.92
CA LEU A 162 11.62 -12.97 5.38
C LEU A 162 11.66 -12.83 3.85
N GLY A 163 10.74 -13.46 3.13
CA GLY A 163 10.62 -13.34 1.67
C GLY A 163 10.31 -11.90 1.23
N ASN A 164 9.44 -11.18 1.96
CA ASN A 164 9.20 -9.76 1.70
C ASN A 164 10.44 -8.89 2.01
N LEU A 165 11.24 -9.24 3.03
CA LEU A 165 12.51 -8.55 3.31
C LEU A 165 13.49 -8.71 2.15
N LEU A 166 13.72 -9.94 1.68
CA LEU A 166 14.59 -10.23 0.51
C LEU A 166 14.10 -9.55 -0.78
N LEU A 167 12.78 -9.42 -0.96
CA LEU A 167 12.19 -8.71 -2.10
C LEU A 167 12.25 -7.18 -1.99
N THR A 168 12.64 -6.60 -0.85
CA THR A 168 12.70 -5.14 -0.65
C THR A 168 13.47 -4.38 -1.75
N PRO A 169 14.71 -4.75 -2.14
CA PRO A 169 15.41 -4.07 -3.23
C PRO A 169 14.68 -4.17 -4.57
N LEU A 170 14.11 -5.34 -4.90
CA LEU A 170 13.34 -5.53 -6.13
C LEU A 170 12.05 -4.70 -6.14
N GLU A 171 11.29 -4.71 -5.04
CA GLU A 171 10.08 -3.91 -4.88
C GLU A 171 10.40 -2.40 -4.92
N ALA A 172 11.54 -1.95 -4.40
CA ALA A 172 11.99 -0.58 -4.52
C ALA A 172 12.28 -0.19 -5.99
N GLN A 173 13.01 -1.05 -6.72
CA GLN A 173 13.27 -0.86 -8.16
C GLN A 173 11.98 -0.85 -8.99
N LEU A 174 11.04 -1.76 -8.73
CA LEU A 174 9.75 -1.82 -9.42
C LEU A 174 8.91 -0.56 -9.16
N ARG A 175 8.85 -0.07 -7.91
CA ARG A 175 8.17 1.19 -7.59
C ARG A 175 8.81 2.38 -8.30
N GLU A 176 10.14 2.44 -8.36
CA GLU A 176 10.84 3.54 -9.04
C GLU A 176 10.64 3.49 -10.56
N ARG A 177 10.66 2.31 -11.19
CA ARG A 177 10.27 2.16 -12.61
C ARG A 177 8.83 2.65 -12.85
N PHE A 178 7.89 2.28 -11.98
CA PHE A 178 6.48 2.69 -12.10
C PHE A 178 6.27 4.20 -11.90
N ARG A 179 7.02 4.83 -10.98
CA ARG A 179 7.08 6.29 -10.81
C ARG A 179 7.65 6.99 -12.04
N ARG A 180 8.73 6.47 -12.64
CA ARG A 180 9.34 7.04 -13.85
C ARG A 180 8.39 6.99 -15.04
N GLN A 181 7.68 5.87 -15.23
CA GLN A 181 6.59 5.76 -16.20
C GLN A 181 5.52 6.83 -15.98
N ALA A 182 5.08 7.02 -14.73
CA ALA A 182 4.07 8.02 -14.40
C ALA A 182 4.56 9.45 -14.65
N ARG A 183 5.83 9.78 -14.32
CA ARG A 183 6.42 11.08 -14.65
C ARG A 183 6.46 11.31 -16.16
N ALA A 184 6.97 10.34 -16.93
CA ALA A 184 7.08 10.45 -18.38
C ALA A 184 5.71 10.62 -19.05
N ARG A 185 4.70 9.86 -18.63
CA ARG A 185 3.33 9.95 -19.15
C ARG A 185 2.64 11.27 -18.77
N LEU A 186 2.84 11.76 -17.54
CA LEU A 186 2.34 13.07 -17.11
C LEU A 186 3.03 14.22 -17.88
N GLN A 187 4.34 14.12 -18.13
CA GLN A 187 5.09 15.07 -18.95
C GLN A 187 4.62 15.08 -20.41
N ALA A 188 4.39 13.91 -21.00
CA ALA A 188 3.90 13.78 -22.38
C ALA A 188 2.46 14.31 -22.54
N ALA A 189 1.59 14.10 -21.56
CA ALA A 189 0.23 14.64 -21.56
C ALA A 189 0.17 16.15 -21.23
N ALA A 190 1.18 16.67 -20.54
CA ALA A 190 1.34 18.07 -20.12
C ALA A 190 0.09 18.81 -19.54
N PRO A 191 -0.78 18.16 -18.72
CA PRO A 191 -1.98 18.81 -18.21
C PRO A 191 -1.64 19.88 -17.15
N PHE A 192 -2.54 20.85 -16.96
CA PHE A 192 -2.46 21.75 -15.82
C PHE A 192 -2.81 21.01 -14.52
N VAL A 193 -1.83 20.79 -13.64
CA VAL A 193 -2.00 19.97 -12.44
C VAL A 193 -2.51 20.79 -11.25
N ILE A 194 -3.60 20.31 -10.65
CA ILE A 194 -4.21 20.85 -9.42
C ILE A 194 -4.15 19.79 -8.32
N GLY A 195 -3.45 20.07 -7.22
CA GLY A 195 -3.39 19.21 -6.04
C GLY A 195 -4.47 19.52 -5.02
N ILE A 196 -5.04 18.50 -4.36
CA ILE A 196 -6.06 18.68 -3.30
C ILE A 196 -5.68 17.86 -2.07
N THR A 197 -5.57 18.50 -0.91
CA THR A 197 -5.36 17.79 0.37
C THR A 197 -6.25 18.31 1.52
N GLY A 198 -6.20 17.58 2.63
CA GLY A 198 -6.87 17.85 3.89
C GLY A 198 -7.21 16.56 4.65
N SER A 199 -7.69 16.70 5.89
CA SER A 199 -8.28 15.59 6.64
C SER A 199 -9.61 15.17 6.02
N TYR A 200 -10.49 16.14 5.69
CA TYR A 200 -11.85 15.93 5.18
C TYR A 200 -12.06 16.61 3.82
N GLY A 201 -13.18 16.37 3.14
CA GLY A 201 -13.59 17.12 1.94
C GLY A 201 -12.84 16.84 0.63
N LYS A 202 -11.59 16.36 0.68
CA LYS A 202 -10.72 16.06 -0.49
C LYS A 202 -11.46 15.51 -1.71
N THR A 203 -12.12 14.36 -1.56
CA THR A 203 -12.77 13.63 -2.65
C THR A 203 -13.98 14.39 -3.19
N SER A 204 -14.79 15.02 -2.34
CA SER A 204 -15.90 15.88 -2.75
C SER A 204 -15.41 17.10 -3.54
N THR A 205 -14.39 17.81 -3.03
CA THR A 205 -13.77 18.97 -3.71
C THR A 205 -13.20 18.58 -5.07
N LYS A 206 -12.54 17.42 -5.17
CA LYS A 206 -12.08 16.85 -6.45
C LYS A 206 -13.22 16.67 -7.44
N HIS A 207 -14.32 16.03 -7.03
CA HIS A 207 -15.45 15.78 -7.93
C HIS A 207 -16.18 17.07 -8.35
N TYR A 208 -16.40 18.01 -7.44
CA TYR A 208 -16.98 19.31 -7.78
C TYR A 208 -16.08 20.10 -8.74
N LEU A 209 -14.77 20.16 -8.49
CA LEU A 209 -13.82 20.85 -9.36
C LEU A 209 -13.76 20.19 -10.76
N ALA A 210 -13.75 18.86 -10.81
CA ALA A 210 -13.77 18.11 -12.07
C ALA A 210 -15.05 18.37 -12.88
N HIS A 211 -16.20 18.41 -12.22
CA HIS A 211 -17.48 18.70 -12.86
C HIS A 211 -17.54 20.14 -13.42
N ILE A 212 -17.11 21.13 -12.62
CA ILE A 212 -17.10 22.54 -13.03
C ILE A 212 -16.14 22.78 -14.21
N LEU A 213 -14.91 22.28 -14.13
CA LEU A 213 -13.93 22.42 -15.22
C LEU A 213 -14.32 21.57 -16.45
N GLY A 214 -14.96 20.43 -16.24
CA GLY A 214 -15.46 19.51 -17.27
C GLY A 214 -16.47 20.15 -18.23
N GLY A 215 -17.18 21.20 -17.80
CA GLY A 215 -18.09 21.96 -18.67
C GLY A 215 -17.43 22.74 -19.81
N LYS A 216 -16.09 22.88 -19.82
CA LYS A 216 -15.32 23.54 -20.90
C LYS A 216 -14.04 22.83 -21.32
N HIS A 217 -13.56 21.87 -20.52
CA HIS A 217 -12.23 21.31 -20.66
C HIS A 217 -12.23 19.80 -20.45
N LYS A 218 -11.29 19.09 -21.08
CA LYS A 218 -11.02 17.68 -20.73
C LYS A 218 -10.26 17.64 -19.40
N VAL A 219 -10.82 16.95 -18.41
CA VAL A 219 -10.29 16.88 -17.04
C VAL A 219 -10.16 15.44 -16.61
N TYR A 220 -9.00 15.06 -16.06
CA TYR A 220 -8.81 13.77 -15.41
C TYR A 220 -8.62 13.94 -13.89
N PRO A 221 -9.64 13.66 -13.06
CA PRO A 221 -9.46 13.55 -11.62
C PRO A 221 -8.98 12.15 -11.23
N THR A 222 -8.10 12.05 -10.23
CA THR A 222 -7.68 10.75 -9.67
C THR A 222 -8.90 9.89 -9.25
N PRO A 223 -9.02 8.65 -9.75
CA PRO A 223 -10.24 7.86 -9.61
C PRO A 223 -10.41 7.33 -8.18
N LYS A 224 -11.67 7.10 -7.78
CA LYS A 224 -12.05 6.57 -6.45
C LYS A 224 -11.37 7.40 -5.34
N SER A 225 -10.66 6.75 -4.41
CA SER A 225 -9.83 7.40 -3.38
C SER A 225 -8.34 7.10 -3.62
N TYR A 226 -7.87 7.20 -4.86
CA TYR A 226 -6.45 7.08 -5.18
C TYR A 226 -5.71 8.36 -4.74
N ASN A 227 -5.29 8.37 -3.48
CA ASN A 227 -4.64 9.50 -2.83
C ASN A 227 -3.26 9.16 -2.21
N THR A 228 -2.74 7.96 -2.46
CA THR A 228 -1.36 7.58 -2.15
C THR A 228 -0.48 7.73 -3.39
N GLU A 229 0.83 7.92 -3.22
CA GLU A 229 1.79 8.04 -4.32
C GLU A 229 1.63 6.95 -5.39
N MET A 230 1.56 5.68 -4.99
CA MET A 230 1.39 4.57 -5.94
C MET A 230 0.00 4.53 -6.58
N GLY A 231 -1.04 5.01 -5.89
CA GLY A 231 -2.39 5.16 -6.46
C GLY A 231 -2.46 6.27 -7.51
N VAL A 232 -1.75 7.38 -7.28
CA VAL A 232 -1.61 8.48 -8.25
C VAL A 232 -0.77 8.02 -9.46
N CYS A 233 0.34 7.29 -9.25
CA CYS A 233 1.08 6.66 -10.35
C CYS A 233 0.19 5.71 -11.18
N LEU A 234 -0.68 4.93 -10.54
CA LEU A 234 -1.59 4.01 -11.24
C LEU A 234 -2.61 4.77 -12.10
N ALA A 235 -3.24 5.81 -11.54
CA ALA A 235 -4.14 6.69 -12.28
C ALA A 235 -3.49 7.25 -13.55
N ILE A 236 -2.27 7.79 -13.42
CA ILE A 236 -1.52 8.35 -14.54
C ILE A 236 -1.14 7.26 -15.56
N ASN A 237 -0.57 6.14 -15.09
CA ASN A 237 -0.06 5.08 -15.97
C ASN A 237 -1.15 4.36 -16.77
N THR A 238 -2.35 4.22 -16.21
CA THR A 238 -3.47 3.51 -16.86
C THR A 238 -4.34 4.43 -17.70
N ASP A 239 -4.78 5.58 -17.19
CA ASP A 239 -5.90 6.32 -17.81
C ASP A 239 -5.49 7.68 -18.43
N LEU A 240 -4.37 8.29 -17.99
CA LEU A 240 -3.94 9.61 -18.48
C LEU A 240 -3.20 9.47 -19.82
N ASP A 241 -3.94 9.14 -20.87
CA ASP A 241 -3.42 9.06 -22.23
C ASP A 241 -3.06 10.45 -22.80
N PRO A 242 -1.82 10.68 -23.27
CA PRO A 242 -1.44 11.94 -23.91
C PRO A 242 -2.28 12.30 -25.15
N SER A 243 -2.72 11.30 -25.92
CA SER A 243 -3.52 11.51 -27.15
C SER A 243 -4.90 12.13 -26.87
N TYR A 244 -5.42 11.98 -25.65
CA TYR A 244 -6.73 12.53 -25.29
C TYR A 244 -6.70 14.06 -25.11
N GLY A 245 -5.54 14.69 -24.91
CA GLY A 245 -5.43 16.14 -24.74
C GLY A 245 -6.10 16.65 -23.46
N TYR A 246 -5.79 16.05 -22.31
CA TYR A 246 -6.30 16.50 -21.01
C TYR A 246 -5.75 17.89 -20.66
N ALA A 247 -6.63 18.86 -20.49
CA ALA A 247 -6.25 20.22 -20.11
C ALA A 247 -5.94 20.33 -18.60
N TYR A 248 -6.58 19.51 -17.77
CA TYR A 248 -6.39 19.51 -16.30
C TYR A 248 -6.25 18.10 -15.73
N PHE A 249 -5.34 17.97 -14.76
CA PHE A 249 -5.19 16.77 -13.93
C PHE A 249 -5.40 17.13 -12.46
N ILE A 250 -6.37 16.48 -11.80
CA ILE A 250 -6.72 16.77 -10.40
C ILE A 250 -6.25 15.63 -9.49
N ALA A 251 -5.14 15.88 -8.79
CA ALA A 251 -4.49 14.91 -7.91
C ALA A 251 -5.02 15.04 -6.46
N GLU A 252 -5.73 14.01 -5.98
CA GLU A 252 -6.02 13.88 -4.55
C GLU A 252 -4.74 13.46 -3.83
N MET A 253 -4.34 14.18 -2.77
CA MET A 253 -3.11 13.94 -2.04
C MET A 253 -3.41 13.61 -0.57
N GLY A 254 -3.22 12.36 -0.20
CA GLY A 254 -3.38 11.81 1.14
C GLY A 254 -2.04 11.65 1.84
N ALA A 255 -2.08 11.61 3.17
CA ALA A 255 -0.94 11.26 4.00
C ALA A 255 -1.44 10.62 5.31
N TYR A 256 -0.71 9.59 5.75
CA TYR A 256 -0.77 8.90 7.03
C TYR A 256 0.48 9.19 7.88
N VAL A 257 1.58 9.60 7.24
CA VAL A 257 2.82 10.06 7.89
C VAL A 257 3.41 11.26 7.12
N PRO A 258 4.27 12.09 7.75
CA PRO A 258 4.98 13.15 7.04
C PRO A 258 5.83 12.64 5.85
N GLY A 259 6.01 13.50 4.85
CA GLY A 259 6.70 13.28 3.60
C GLY A 259 5.86 12.59 2.50
N GLU A 260 4.64 12.11 2.80
CA GLU A 260 3.79 11.45 1.79
C GLU A 260 3.20 12.41 0.77
N ILE A 261 2.77 13.60 1.18
CA ILE A 261 2.22 14.60 0.26
C ILE A 261 3.35 15.23 -0.54
N ALA A 262 4.51 15.49 0.07
CA ALA A 262 5.72 15.95 -0.63
C ALA A 262 6.16 14.98 -1.73
N ARG A 263 6.05 13.66 -1.52
CA ARG A 263 6.32 12.66 -2.57
C ARG A 263 5.32 12.75 -3.73
N ILE A 264 4.03 12.93 -3.45
CA ILE A 264 3.01 13.09 -4.50
C ILE A 264 3.21 14.42 -5.24
N ALA A 265 3.44 15.52 -4.54
CA ALA A 265 3.68 16.83 -5.15
C ALA A 265 4.96 16.83 -6.01
N LYS A 266 6.05 16.18 -5.55
CA LYS A 266 7.27 15.99 -6.35
C LYS A 266 7.04 15.13 -7.60
N LEU A 267 6.11 14.16 -7.54
CA LEU A 267 5.69 13.36 -8.69
C LEU A 267 4.86 14.19 -9.69
N THR A 268 3.88 14.98 -9.20
CA THR A 268 2.87 15.61 -10.06
C THR A 268 3.11 17.08 -10.40
N GLN A 269 4.02 17.77 -9.71
CA GLN A 269 4.38 19.19 -9.93
C GLN A 269 3.15 20.12 -10.02
N PRO A 270 2.31 20.22 -8.96
CA PRO A 270 1.06 20.99 -9.00
C PRO A 270 1.31 22.48 -9.21
N ARG A 271 0.66 23.09 -10.20
CA ARG A 271 0.64 24.56 -10.42
C ARG A 271 -0.35 25.27 -9.50
N MET A 272 -1.36 24.55 -9.02
CA MET A 272 -2.29 25.01 -7.99
C MET A 272 -2.46 23.96 -6.91
N SER A 273 -2.69 24.37 -5.67
CA SER A 273 -3.10 23.44 -4.60
C SER A 273 -4.30 23.95 -3.79
N ILE A 274 -5.07 23.03 -3.23
CA ILE A 274 -6.24 23.31 -2.38
C ILE A 274 -6.08 22.59 -1.04
N VAL A 275 -6.07 23.35 0.06
CA VAL A 275 -6.06 22.82 1.43
C VAL A 275 -7.46 22.96 2.03
N THR A 276 -8.18 21.85 2.11
CA THR A 276 -9.62 21.81 2.42
C THR A 276 -9.93 21.90 3.92
N ALA A 277 -9.23 21.15 4.77
CA ALA A 277 -9.40 21.16 6.22
C ALA A 277 -8.25 20.42 6.92
N VAL A 278 -7.94 20.78 8.17
CA VAL A 278 -7.14 19.96 9.09
C VAL A 278 -7.98 19.61 10.31
N GLY A 279 -7.82 18.38 10.79
CA GLY A 279 -8.47 17.86 11.99
C GLY A 279 -7.86 16.50 12.40
N PRO A 280 -8.22 15.98 13.58
CA PRO A 280 -7.54 14.87 14.27
C PRO A 280 -7.80 13.50 13.60
N MET A 281 -7.20 13.28 12.43
CA MET A 281 -7.26 12.03 11.68
C MET A 281 -5.92 11.30 11.74
N HIS A 282 -5.94 9.98 11.91
CA HIS A 282 -4.76 9.11 11.98
C HIS A 282 -3.72 9.54 13.05
N LEU A 283 -4.19 10.04 14.20
CA LEU A 283 -3.33 10.47 15.32
C LEU A 283 -2.39 9.35 15.80
N GLU A 284 -2.79 8.08 15.71
CA GLU A 284 -1.90 6.92 15.97
C GLU A 284 -0.60 6.94 15.15
N ARG A 285 -0.63 7.48 13.93
CA ARG A 285 0.53 7.57 13.02
C ARG A 285 1.18 8.95 13.04
N PHE A 286 0.39 10.03 13.10
CA PHE A 286 0.91 11.41 13.14
C PHE A 286 1.40 11.85 14.53
N LYS A 287 0.98 11.18 15.60
CA LYS A 287 1.19 11.50 17.03
C LYS A 287 0.52 12.79 17.51
N THR A 288 0.61 13.89 16.76
CA THR A 288 0.07 15.21 17.15
C THR A 288 -0.63 15.92 15.98
N ILE A 289 -1.42 16.96 16.27
CA ILE A 289 -2.10 17.76 15.23
C ILE A 289 -1.10 18.61 14.44
N GLU A 290 -0.02 19.08 15.06
CA GLU A 290 1.02 19.89 14.42
C GLU A 290 1.74 19.09 13.33
N ASN A 291 1.91 17.78 13.52
CA ASN A 291 2.44 16.89 12.48
C ASN A 291 1.44 16.69 11.32
N ILE A 292 0.12 16.72 11.58
CA ILE A 292 -0.89 16.75 10.52
C ILE A 292 -0.82 18.09 9.77
N VAL A 293 -0.70 19.22 10.48
CA VAL A 293 -0.52 20.56 9.89
C VAL A 293 0.70 20.58 8.96
N LYS A 294 1.87 20.20 9.46
CA LYS A 294 3.12 20.09 8.67
C LYS A 294 2.91 19.18 7.45
N ALA A 295 2.33 18.00 7.64
CA ALA A 295 2.12 17.07 6.53
C ALA A 295 1.14 17.55 5.46
N LYS A 296 0.13 18.35 5.82
CA LYS A 296 -0.74 19.01 4.82
C LYS A 296 -0.07 20.23 4.18
N TYR A 297 0.86 20.87 4.87
CA TYR A 297 1.62 22.00 4.36
C TYR A 297 2.59 21.60 3.23
N GLU A 298 3.05 20.35 3.19
CA GLU A 298 3.85 19.78 2.08
C GLU A 298 3.27 20.03 0.68
N ILE A 299 1.94 20.17 0.53
CA ILE A 299 1.33 20.51 -0.77
C ILE A 299 1.60 21.95 -1.20
N VAL A 300 1.74 22.85 -0.22
CA VAL A 300 1.99 24.27 -0.41
C VAL A 300 3.45 24.47 -0.83
N GLU A 301 4.36 23.77 -0.18
CA GLU A 301 5.80 23.71 -0.53
C GLU A 301 6.03 23.08 -1.91
N GLY A 302 5.15 22.17 -2.32
CA GLY A 302 5.17 21.54 -3.64
C GLY A 302 4.59 22.38 -4.79
N VAL A 303 4.04 23.57 -4.53
CA VAL A 303 3.58 24.51 -5.56
C VAL A 303 4.70 25.52 -5.86
N PRO A 304 5.03 25.79 -7.14
CA PRO A 304 6.10 26.73 -7.48
C PRO A 304 5.76 28.17 -7.10
N PRO A 305 6.75 29.09 -7.00
CA PRO A 305 6.53 30.47 -6.54
C PRO A 305 5.52 31.30 -7.34
N ASP A 306 5.29 30.96 -8.62
CA ASP A 306 4.28 31.55 -9.51
C ASP A 306 2.90 30.87 -9.40
N GLY A 307 2.86 29.63 -8.89
CA GLY A 307 1.66 28.85 -8.66
C GLY A 307 0.78 29.41 -7.55
N THR A 308 -0.47 28.93 -7.43
CA THR A 308 -1.48 29.50 -6.51
C THR A 308 -2.00 28.48 -5.51
N THR A 309 -2.02 28.84 -4.22
CA THR A 309 -2.60 27.98 -3.16
C THR A 309 -3.91 28.54 -2.62
N PHE A 310 -4.91 27.68 -2.52
CA PHE A 310 -6.25 27.97 -2.00
C PHE A 310 -6.44 27.38 -0.59
N PHE A 311 -6.77 28.23 0.38
CA PHE A 311 -6.91 27.89 1.79
C PHE A 311 -8.35 28.02 2.30
N ASN A 312 -8.82 27.01 3.04
CA ASN A 312 -10.07 27.12 3.80
C ASN A 312 -9.87 28.00 5.05
N GLY A 313 -10.26 29.26 4.93
CA GLY A 313 -10.25 30.24 6.03
C GLY A 313 -11.23 29.93 7.15
N ASP A 314 -12.24 29.06 6.97
CA ASP A 314 -13.11 28.63 8.08
C ASP A 314 -12.39 27.69 9.07
N ASN A 315 -11.34 26.99 8.63
CA ASN A 315 -10.58 26.07 9.49
C ASN A 315 -9.38 26.80 10.13
N PRO A 316 -9.23 26.82 11.47
CA PRO A 316 -8.22 27.65 12.14
C PRO A 316 -6.78 27.24 11.79
N TYR A 317 -6.50 25.94 11.73
CA TYR A 317 -5.18 25.43 11.37
C TYR A 317 -4.81 25.76 9.91
N VAL A 318 -5.76 25.61 8.99
CA VAL A 318 -5.54 25.96 7.56
C VAL A 318 -5.37 27.47 7.38
N ARG A 319 -6.10 28.28 8.16
CA ARG A 319 -5.91 29.75 8.18
C ARG A 319 -4.50 30.15 8.65
N GLN A 320 -3.92 29.41 9.60
CA GLN A 320 -2.55 29.63 10.09
C GLN A 320 -1.46 29.24 9.06
N MET A 321 -1.77 28.41 8.07
CA MET A 321 -0.83 28.06 6.98
C MET A 321 -0.66 29.19 5.97
N ALA A 322 -1.72 29.95 5.69
CA ALA A 322 -1.75 30.92 4.60
C ALA A 322 -0.63 32.00 4.63
N PRO A 323 -0.20 32.54 5.79
CA PRO A 323 0.89 33.52 5.84
C PRO A 323 2.28 32.98 5.44
N GLY A 324 2.52 31.67 5.54
CA GLY A 324 3.82 31.07 5.20
C GLY A 324 3.98 30.73 3.71
N ALA A 325 2.90 30.77 2.94
CA ALA A 325 2.84 30.27 1.57
C ALA A 325 3.49 31.23 0.55
N THR A 326 3.65 30.74 -0.68
CA THR A 326 4.13 31.55 -1.82
C THR A 326 3.20 32.76 -2.09
N ARG A 327 3.69 33.78 -2.80
CA ARG A 327 3.03 35.11 -2.92
C ARG A 327 1.56 35.07 -3.38
N ASN A 328 1.17 34.05 -4.15
CA ASN A 328 -0.16 33.92 -4.73
C ASN A 328 -1.04 33.02 -3.86
N THR A 329 -1.75 33.61 -2.89
CA THR A 329 -2.70 32.90 -2.02
C THR A 329 -4.12 33.40 -2.19
N ALA A 330 -5.07 32.48 -2.09
CA ALA A 330 -6.49 32.79 -2.02
C ALA A 330 -7.14 32.08 -0.81
N SER A 331 -7.98 32.77 -0.06
CA SER A 331 -8.72 32.18 1.06
C SER A 331 -10.23 32.29 0.88
N TRP A 332 -10.97 31.22 1.21
CA TRP A 332 -12.44 31.23 1.24
C TRP A 332 -12.98 31.02 2.67
N SER A 333 -14.18 31.53 2.97
CA SER A 333 -14.81 31.44 4.29
C SER A 333 -16.32 31.62 4.13
N ARG A 334 -17.12 30.92 4.95
CA ARG A 334 -18.58 31.13 5.04
C ARG A 334 -18.96 32.29 5.97
N LYS A 335 -18.07 32.66 6.91
CA LYS A 335 -18.32 33.78 7.83
C LYS A 335 -18.23 35.13 7.10
N LYS A 336 -19.31 35.93 7.15
CA LYS A 336 -19.28 37.35 6.74
C LYS A 336 -18.18 38.08 7.53
N GLY A 337 -17.41 38.93 6.86
CA GLY A 337 -16.33 39.71 7.48
C GLY A 337 -14.95 39.02 7.54
N CYS A 338 -14.84 37.71 7.29
CA CYS A 338 -13.53 37.14 7.00
C CYS A 338 -13.02 37.77 5.70
N PRO A 339 -11.80 38.35 5.65
CA PRO A 339 -11.31 38.95 4.43
C PRO A 339 -11.24 37.87 3.35
N LYS A 340 -11.93 38.09 2.23
CA LYS A 340 -11.64 37.42 0.95
C LYS A 340 -10.27 37.91 0.48
N ARG A 341 -9.21 37.57 1.22
CA ARG A 341 -7.83 37.92 0.92
C ARG A 341 -7.39 37.02 -0.22
N VAL A 342 -7.83 37.40 -1.41
CA VAL A 342 -7.31 36.90 -2.68
C VAL A 342 -6.21 37.87 -3.06
N THR A 343 -5.00 37.59 -2.59
CA THR A 343 -3.80 38.31 -3.01
C THR A 343 -3.41 37.82 -4.40
N TRP A 344 -4.13 38.33 -5.40
CA TRP A 344 -3.71 38.22 -6.80
C TRP A 344 -2.36 38.96 -6.98
N PRO A 345 -1.45 38.45 -7.81
CA PRO A 345 -0.23 39.17 -8.15
C PRO A 345 -0.58 40.49 -8.86
N LYS A 346 0.13 41.57 -8.54
CA LYS A 346 -0.09 42.91 -9.13
C LYS A 346 0.20 42.99 -10.64
N THR A 347 0.83 41.95 -11.21
CA THR A 347 1.21 41.84 -12.62
C THR A 347 0.73 40.50 -13.17
N CYS A 348 -0.33 40.51 -13.98
CA CYS A 348 -0.80 39.33 -14.72
C CYS A 348 0.03 39.19 -16.01
N SER A 349 0.77 38.09 -16.17
CA SER A 349 1.53 37.82 -17.39
C SER A 349 0.71 37.11 -18.48
N ASN A 350 -0.43 36.49 -18.13
CA ASN A 350 -1.20 35.65 -19.04
C ASN A 350 -2.72 35.92 -19.02
N ARG A 351 -3.37 35.81 -20.20
CA ARG A 351 -4.81 36.11 -20.43
C ARG A 351 -5.78 35.42 -19.45
N TRP A 352 -5.43 34.24 -18.94
CA TRP A 352 -6.28 33.47 -18.03
C TRP A 352 -6.50 34.15 -16.66
N GLN A 353 -5.49 34.84 -16.11
CA GLN A 353 -5.62 35.55 -14.83
C GLN A 353 -6.56 36.78 -14.93
N ALA A 354 -6.58 37.43 -16.10
CA ALA A 354 -7.40 38.63 -16.33
C ALA A 354 -8.92 38.35 -16.28
N CYS A 355 -9.36 37.12 -16.56
CA CYS A 355 -10.77 36.77 -16.57
C CYS A 355 -11.36 36.66 -15.15
N ALA A 356 -10.58 36.17 -14.17
CA ALA A 356 -10.99 36.04 -12.77
C ALA A 356 -11.06 37.40 -12.03
N LEU A 357 -10.26 38.39 -12.45
CA LEU A 357 -10.28 39.74 -11.88
C LEU A 357 -11.53 40.54 -12.31
N ARG A 358 -11.99 40.38 -13.56
CA ARG A 358 -13.14 41.14 -14.09
C ARG A 358 -14.47 40.90 -13.35
N SER A 359 -14.64 39.77 -12.67
CA SER A 359 -15.85 39.48 -11.87
C SER A 359 -15.81 39.99 -10.43
N THR A 360 -14.67 40.50 -9.95
CA THR A 360 -14.50 40.92 -8.54
C THR A 360 -14.35 42.43 -8.34
N THR A 361 -14.04 43.21 -9.38
CA THR A 361 -13.91 44.68 -9.33
C THR A 361 -15.20 45.44 -9.66
N ALA A 362 -16.37 44.93 -9.25
CA ALA A 362 -17.66 45.62 -9.43
C ALA A 362 -17.90 46.73 -8.37
N ARG A 363 -16.90 47.59 -8.11
CA ARG A 363 -17.07 48.82 -7.30
C ARG A 363 -15.93 49.86 -7.49
N ALA A 364 -15.69 50.28 -8.72
CA ALA A 364 -15.05 51.55 -9.02
C ALA A 364 -16.10 52.54 -9.57
N LYS A 365 -16.16 53.76 -9.03
CA LYS A 365 -17.17 54.78 -9.41
C LYS A 365 -16.65 55.68 -10.54
N ARG A 366 -17.56 56.01 -11.49
CA ARG A 366 -17.54 57.07 -12.54
C ARG A 366 -16.76 56.76 -13.84
N GLY A 367 -17.41 57.06 -14.97
CA GLY A 367 -16.85 57.01 -16.35
C GLY A 367 -17.70 56.17 -17.33
N CYS A 368 -18.66 56.79 -18.02
CA CYS A 368 -19.47 56.15 -19.09
C CYS A 368 -18.72 56.07 -20.43
N PRO A 369 -19.21 55.32 -21.45
CA PRO A 369 -20.42 54.48 -21.53
C PRO A 369 -20.05 52.97 -21.47
N SER A 370 -20.85 51.94 -21.83
CA SER A 370 -22.20 51.84 -22.43
C SER A 370 -22.95 50.60 -21.85
N ARG A 371 -23.94 50.05 -22.58
CA ARG A 371 -24.71 48.84 -22.21
C ARG A 371 -25.34 48.17 -23.47
N PRO A 372 -26.10 47.04 -23.36
CA PRO A 372 -26.09 46.09 -22.21
C PRO A 372 -25.60 44.61 -22.32
N PRO A 373 -26.03 43.72 -23.24
CA PRO A 373 -26.58 42.42 -22.78
C PRO A 373 -25.85 41.17 -23.32
N TRP A 374 -26.07 39.96 -22.80
CA TRP A 374 -27.04 39.45 -21.80
C TRP A 374 -26.32 38.85 -20.55
N TRP A 375 -27.06 38.17 -19.66
CA TRP A 375 -26.66 37.54 -18.37
C TRP A 375 -27.01 38.32 -17.10
N ALA A 376 -28.32 38.45 -16.87
CA ALA A 376 -28.89 38.72 -15.55
C ALA A 376 -30.08 37.76 -15.34
N CYS A 377 -29.79 36.55 -14.87
CA CYS A 377 -30.77 35.65 -14.22
C CYS A 377 -30.05 34.47 -13.55
N ILE A 378 -30.36 34.29 -12.26
CA ILE A 378 -30.27 33.12 -11.36
C ILE A 378 -29.84 33.66 -10.00
N THR A 379 -30.86 33.89 -9.17
CA THR A 379 -30.82 34.09 -7.72
C THR A 379 -30.79 32.73 -7.02
#